data_AF-A0A2P8D5P4-F1
#
_entry.id   AF-A0A2P8D5P4-F1
#
_cell.length_a   1.000
_cell.length_b   1.000
_cell.length_c   1.000
_cell.angle_alpha   90.00
_cell.angle_beta   90.00
_cell.angle_gamma   90.00
#
_symmetry.space_group_name_H-M   'P 1'
#
loop_
_entity.id
_entity.type
_entity.pdbx_description
1 polymer ?
#
loop_
_entity_poly.entity_id
_entity_poly.type
_entity_poly.pdbx_seq_one_letter_code
_entity_poly.pdbx_strand_id
1 'polypeptide(L)'
;MQETPGSWQNRITRALASAEPHTQGYALLVEMKDKGLSSEQAYTLLESLRAGVRAAAGEQREDLLLEMMDIVTGFCPPQRRIWQ
;
A
#
# COMPACT_ATOMS: atom_id res chain seq x y z
N MET A 1 -16.93 -12.86 4.90
CA MET A 1 -16.65 -12.12 3.66
C MET A 1 -15.16 -12.29 3.39
N GLN A 2 -14.77 -13.04 2.36
CA GLN A 2 -13.35 -13.26 2.05
C GLN A 2 -12.85 -12.05 1.23
N GLU A 3 -11.89 -11.30 1.76
CA GLU A 3 -11.18 -10.26 1.02
C GLU A 3 -10.39 -10.93 -0.11
N THR A 4 -10.68 -10.60 -1.37
CA THR A 4 -9.96 -11.14 -2.52
C THR A 4 -8.86 -10.18 -2.96
N PRO A 5 -7.81 -10.61 -3.68
CA PRO A 5 -6.76 -9.71 -4.16
C PRO A 5 -7.27 -8.48 -4.91
N GLY A 6 -8.39 -8.60 -5.62
CA GLY A 6 -9.05 -7.49 -6.32
C GLY A 6 -9.71 -6.45 -5.40
N SER A 7 -10.07 -6.78 -4.15
CA SER A 7 -10.59 -5.79 -3.19
C SER A 7 -9.50 -4.82 -2.77
N TRP A 8 -8.31 -5.34 -2.44
CA TRP A 8 -7.18 -4.53 -1.98
C TRP A 8 -6.62 -3.64 -3.09
N GLN A 9 -6.44 -4.16 -4.30
CA GLN A 9 -5.99 -3.36 -5.44
C GLN A 9 -6.86 -2.11 -5.64
N ASN A 10 -8.18 -2.29 -5.70
CA ASN A 10 -9.10 -1.17 -5.89
C ASN A 10 -9.05 -0.15 -4.74
N ARG A 11 -8.81 -0.61 -3.51
CA ARG A 11 -8.69 0.25 -2.33
C ARG A 11 -7.38 1.03 -2.35
N ILE A 12 -6.27 0.39 -2.70
CA ILE A 12 -4.95 1.03 -2.83
C ILE A 12 -5.02 2.11 -3.92
N THR A 13 -5.54 1.80 -5.10
CA THR A 13 -5.68 2.79 -6.18
C THR A 13 -6.56 3.98 -5.75
N ARG A 14 -7.64 3.74 -5.01
CA ARG A 14 -8.49 4.82 -4.47
C ARG A 14 -7.78 5.66 -3.41
N ALA A 15 -7.01 5.03 -2.52
CA ALA A 15 -6.21 5.75 -1.53
C ALA A 15 -5.16 6.64 -2.20
N LEU A 16 -4.45 6.11 -3.20
CA LEU A 16 -3.47 6.86 -3.98
C LEU A 16 -4.09 8.06 -4.72
N ALA A 17 -5.34 7.95 -5.17
CA ALA A 17 -6.05 9.05 -5.83
C ALA A 17 -6.74 10.04 -4.87
N SER A 18 -6.72 9.78 -3.56
CA SER A 18 -7.40 10.61 -2.57
C SER A 18 -6.70 11.95 -2.34
N ALA A 19 -7.38 12.86 -1.63
CA ALA A 19 -6.81 14.12 -1.18
C ALA A 19 -5.67 13.93 -0.16
N GLU A 20 -5.70 12.82 0.60
CA GLU A 20 -4.76 12.53 1.70
C GLU A 20 -4.11 11.15 1.50
N PRO A 21 -3.33 10.95 0.42
CA PRO A 21 -2.90 9.62 0.01
C PRO A 21 -1.96 8.94 1.00
N HIS A 22 -1.10 9.70 1.70
CA HIS A 22 -0.22 9.14 2.73
C HIS A 22 -1.00 8.59 3.92
N THR A 23 -1.99 9.34 4.40
CA THR A 23 -2.83 8.95 5.54
C THR A 23 -3.68 7.73 5.18
N GLN A 24 -4.32 7.75 4.00
CA GLN A 24 -5.15 6.64 3.52
C GLN A 24 -4.32 5.39 3.21
N GLY A 25 -3.14 5.56 2.59
CA GLY A 25 -2.21 4.47 2.32
C GLY A 25 -1.74 3.81 3.62
N TYR A 26 -1.32 4.60 4.61
CA TYR A 26 -0.93 4.08 5.91
C TYR A 26 -2.06 3.32 6.61
N ALA A 27 -3.28 3.87 6.62
CA ALA A 27 -4.44 3.22 7.21
C ALA A 27 -4.75 1.88 6.54
N LEU A 28 -4.62 1.79 5.21
CA LEU A 28 -4.78 0.52 4.48
C LEU A 28 -3.71 -0.50 4.88
N LEU A 29 -2.45 -0.09 5.03
CA LEU A 29 -1.40 -1.01 5.47
C LEU A 29 -1.67 -1.57 6.87
N VAL A 30 -2.12 -0.71 7.80
CA VAL A 30 -2.53 -1.15 9.14
C VAL A 30 -3.67 -2.17 9.04
N GLU A 31 -4.68 -1.87 8.23
CA GLU A 31 -5.82 -2.80 8.06
C GLU A 31 -5.40 -4.13 7.43
N MET A 32 -4.50 -4.11 6.44
CA MET A 32 -3.95 -5.34 5.84
C MET A 32 -3.29 -6.21 6.92
N LYS A 33 -2.48 -5.62 7.80
CA LYS A 33 -1.88 -6.33 8.94
C LYS A 33 -2.96 -6.88 9.88
N ASP A 34 -3.94 -6.06 10.26
CA ASP A 34 -5.03 -6.47 11.17
C ASP A 34 -5.90 -7.60 10.59
N LYS A 35 -5.97 -7.69 9.26
CA LYS A 35 -6.62 -8.78 8.52
C LYS A 35 -5.73 -10.02 8.35
N GLY A 36 -4.51 -9.99 8.88
CA GLY A 36 -3.59 -11.13 8.92
C GLY A 36 -2.68 -11.27 7.70
N LEU A 37 -2.58 -10.25 6.84
CA LEU A 37 -1.61 -10.28 5.75
C LEU A 37 -0.19 -10.14 6.31
N SER A 38 0.72 -10.97 5.81
CA SER A 38 2.15 -10.80 6.07
C SER A 38 2.70 -9.58 5.32
N SER A 39 3.84 -9.08 5.77
CA SER A 39 4.56 -8.01 5.05
C SER A 39 4.91 -8.45 3.62
N GLU A 40 5.30 -9.70 3.40
CA GLU A 40 5.58 -10.25 2.07
C GLU A 40 4.34 -10.23 1.16
N GLN A 41 3.17 -10.62 1.67
CA GLN A 41 1.91 -10.57 0.91
C GLN A 41 1.53 -9.13 0.57
N ALA A 42 1.67 -8.20 1.53
CA ALA A 42 1.40 -6.79 1.30
C ALA A 42 2.38 -6.19 0.27
N TYR A 43 3.67 -6.48 0.39
CA TYR A 43 4.70 -6.02 -0.53
C TYR A 43 4.45 -6.53 -1.94
N THR A 44 4.21 -7.84 -2.10
CA THR A 44 3.94 -8.47 -3.39
C THR A 44 2.73 -7.83 -4.08
N LEU A 45 1.68 -7.52 -3.31
CA LEU A 45 0.53 -6.81 -3.84
C LEU A 45 0.93 -5.41 -4.33
N LEU A 46 1.63 -4.61 -3.53
CA LEU A 46 2.03 -3.25 -3.92
C LEU A 46 2.93 -3.26 -5.16
N GLU A 47 3.94 -4.15 -5.20
CA GLU A 47 4.84 -4.32 -6.34
C GLU A 47 4.06 -4.65 -7.61
N SER A 48 3.04 -5.53 -7.52
CA SER A 48 2.21 -5.90 -8.67
C SER A 48 1.41 -4.72 -9.27
N LEU A 49 1.15 -3.67 -8.48
CA LEU A 49 0.40 -2.49 -8.91
C LEU A 49 1.30 -1.41 -9.52
N ARG A 50 2.60 -1.43 -9.22
CA ARG A 50 3.54 -0.34 -9.52
C ARG A 50 3.53 0.09 -10.98
N ALA A 51 3.70 -0.85 -11.90
CA ALA A 51 3.71 -0.55 -13.33
C ALA A 51 2.38 0.06 -13.82
N GLY A 52 1.25 -0.45 -13.31
CA GLY A 52 -0.08 0.07 -13.62
C GLY A 52 -0.32 1.47 -13.07
N VAL A 53 0.12 1.73 -11.84
CA VAL A 53 0.02 3.05 -11.20
C VAL A 53 0.86 4.08 -11.94
N ARG A 54 2.12 3.76 -12.29
CA ARG A 54 2.97 4.67 -13.07
C ARG A 54 2.36 4.99 -14.44
N ALA A 55 1.84 3.99 -15.14
CA ALA A 55 1.22 4.18 -16.45
C ALA A 55 -0.08 5.00 -16.40
N ALA A 56 -0.93 4.78 -15.38
CA ALA A 56 -2.25 5.40 -15.30
C ALA A 56 -2.27 6.75 -14.57
N ALA A 57 -1.41 6.93 -13.56
CA ALA A 57 -1.49 8.03 -12.62
C ALA A 57 -0.18 8.82 -12.46
N GLY A 58 0.89 8.40 -13.14
CA GLY A 58 2.16 9.11 -13.22
C GLY A 58 3.11 8.88 -12.03
N GLU A 59 4.26 9.53 -12.11
CA GLU A 59 5.39 9.40 -11.17
C GLU A 59 5.00 9.69 -9.73
N GLN A 60 4.31 10.80 -9.49
CA GLN A 60 3.91 11.22 -8.14
C GLN A 60 3.09 10.14 -7.40
N ARG A 61 2.28 9.36 -8.12
CA ARG A 61 1.51 8.27 -7.51
C ARG A 61 2.31 6.98 -7.36
N GLU A 62 3.27 6.75 -8.23
CA GLU A 62 4.26 5.68 -8.06
C GLU A 62 5.12 5.93 -6.82
N ASP A 63 5.59 7.16 -6.61
CA ASP A 63 6.39 7.54 -5.44
C ASP A 63 5.66 7.25 -4.12
N LEU A 64 4.37 7.59 -4.05
CA LEU A 64 3.52 7.27 -2.90
C LEU A 64 3.38 5.76 -2.66
N LEU A 65 3.28 4.97 -3.73
CA LEU A 65 3.23 3.51 -3.63
C LEU A 65 4.58 2.95 -3.14
N LEU A 66 5.70 3.51 -3.58
CA LEU A 66 7.04 3.14 -3.11
C LEU A 66 7.23 3.47 -1.62
N GLU A 67 6.74 4.63 -1.16
CA GLU A 67 6.74 4.94 0.28
C GLU A 67 5.91 3.94 1.10
N MET A 68 4.78 3.46 0.55
CA MET A 68 4.02 2.39 1.20
C MET A 68 4.84 1.09 1.28
N MET A 69 5.61 0.75 0.25
CA MET A 69 6.49 -0.43 0.24
C MET A 69 7.61 -0.31 1.28
N ASP A 70 8.18 0.89 1.46
CA ASP A 70 9.17 1.17 2.50
C ASP A 70 8.60 0.94 3.91
N ILE A 71 7.34 1.28 4.13
CA ILE A 71 6.65 1.02 5.40
C ILE A 71 6.46 -0.49 5.62
N VAL A 72 6.08 -1.23 4.58
CA VAL A 72 5.88 -2.68 4.63
C VAL A 72 7.19 -3.41 4.94
N THR A 73 8.31 -2.98 4.35
CA THR A 73 9.63 -3.58 4.55
C THR A 73 10.34 -3.10 5.82
N GLY A 74 9.77 -2.11 6.52
CA GLY A 74 10.38 -1.51 7.71
C GLY A 74 11.50 -0.53 7.41
N PHE A 75 11.72 -0.18 6.14
CA PHE A 75 12.59 0.91 5.67
C PHE A 75 11.93 2.30 5.91
N CYS A 76 11.40 2.50 7.12
CA CYS A 76 10.73 3.72 7.54
C CYS A 76 11.13 4.08 8.98
N PRO A 77 10.87 5.33 9.44
CA PRO A 77 11.09 5.71 10.83
C PRO A 77 10.39 4.74 11.80
N PRO A 78 10.98 4.40 12.97
CA PRO A 78 10.43 3.40 13.88
C PRO A 78 8.96 3.60 14.25
N GLN A 79 8.53 4.86 14.37
CA GLN A 79 7.16 5.26 14.70
C GLN A 79 6.12 4.95 13.60
N ARG A 80 6.54 4.64 12.37
CA ARG A 80 5.66 4.25 11.24
C ARG A 80 5.70 2.75 10.94
N ARG A 81 6.45 1.95 11.70
CA ARG A 81 6.54 0.50 11.45
C ARG A 81 5.21 -0.17 11.78
N ILE A 82 4.72 -0.95 10.82
CA ILE A 82 3.47 -1.70 10.97
C ILE A 82 3.78 -3.16 11.27
N TRP A 83 4.56 -3.84 10.43
CA TRP A 83 4.97 -5.23 10.67
C TRP A 83 6.24 -5.28 11.53
N GLN A 84 6.21 -6.15 12.55
CA GLN A 84 7.31 -6.45 13.48
C GLN A 84 7.46 -7.95 13.61
#